data_AF-A0A367LU04-F1
#
_entry.id   AF-A0A367LU04-F1
#
_cell.length_a   1.000
_cell.length_b   1.000
_cell.length_c   1.000
_cell.angle_alpha   90.00
_cell.angle_beta   90.00
_cell.angle_gamma   90.00
#
_symmetry.space_group_name_H-M   'P 1'
#
loop_
_entity.id
_entity.type
_entity.pdbx_description
1 polymer ?
#
loop_
_entity_poly.entity_id
_entity_poly.type
_entity_poly.pdbx_seq_one_letter_code
_entity_poly.pdbx_strand_id
1 'polypeptide(L)'
;AVLAILDGVLDVQRPDGSFYLWARTPVDDTVFTRELFEQQHVTVVPGSYLSREVDGENPGANRVRMALVAPLAECVEAAERIRDYLRAR
;
A
#
# COMPACT_ATOMS: atom_id res chain seq x y z
N ALA A 1 5.13 11.89 8.64
CA ALA A 1 5.94 11.91 7.41
C ALA A 1 5.27 11.09 6.31
N VAL A 2 5.30 9.75 6.37
CA VAL A 2 4.73 8.84 5.36
C VAL A 2 3.31 9.21 4.91
N LEU A 3 2.36 9.35 5.85
CA LEU A 3 0.97 9.70 5.51
C LEU A 3 0.83 11.01 4.73
N ALA A 4 1.67 12.01 5.04
CA ALA A 4 1.63 13.29 4.34
C ALA A 4 2.16 13.19 2.89
N ILE A 5 3.02 12.21 2.60
CA ILE A 5 3.58 11.98 1.26
C ILE A 5 2.57 11.22 0.39
N LEU A 6 1.82 10.30 1.00
CA LEU A 6 0.80 9.49 0.34
C LEU A 6 -0.56 10.21 0.22
N ASP A 7 -0.75 11.30 0.98
CA ASP A 7 -1.96 12.11 0.92
C ASP A 7 -2.22 12.63 -0.50
N GLY A 8 -3.48 12.55 -0.93
CA GLY A 8 -3.91 12.95 -2.27
C GLY A 8 -3.50 12.03 -3.43
N VAL A 9 -2.66 11.00 -3.21
CA VAL A 9 -2.29 10.02 -4.27
C VAL A 9 -2.76 8.61 -3.97
N LEU A 10 -2.92 8.25 -2.70
CA LEU A 10 -3.36 6.92 -2.28
C LEU A 10 -4.40 7.05 -1.16
N ASP A 11 -5.50 6.30 -1.27
CA ASP A 11 -6.53 6.24 -0.22
C ASP A 11 -5.99 5.44 0.98
N VAL A 12 -5.36 6.17 1.91
CA VAL A 12 -4.76 5.64 3.13
C VAL A 12 -5.05 6.58 4.29
N GLN A 13 -5.34 6.01 5.46
CA GLN A 13 -5.66 6.77 6.66
C GLN A 13 -4.72 6.39 7.80
N ARG A 14 -4.56 7.29 8.78
CA ARG A 14 -3.88 6.96 10.02
C ARG A 14 -4.67 5.90 10.77
N PRO A 15 -4.08 4.75 11.12
CA PRO A 15 -4.79 3.75 11.92
C PRO A 15 -4.92 4.21 13.38
N ASP A 16 -5.99 3.79 14.06
CA ASP A 16 -6.20 4.05 15.49
C ASP A 16 -5.13 3.39 16.39
N GLY A 17 -4.50 2.34 15.88
CA GLY A 17 -3.36 1.66 16.50
C GLY A 17 -2.65 0.74 15.49
N SER A 18 -1.46 0.25 15.86
CA SER A 18 -0.51 -0.50 15.03
C SER A 18 0.43 0.33 14.15
N PHE A 19 1.37 -0.35 13.52
CA PHE A 19 2.33 0.19 12.54
C PHE A 19 1.97 -0.21 11.10
N TYR A 20 0.77 -0.78 10.87
CA TYR A 20 0.33 -1.17 9.54
C TYR A 20 -0.56 -0.08 8.93
N LEU A 21 -0.25 0.31 7.70
CA LEU A 21 -1.18 1.06 6.86
C LEU A 21 -1.97 0.08 5.99
N TRP A 22 -3.27 0.33 5.88
CA TRP A 22 -4.20 -0.46 5.08
C TRP A 22 -4.80 0.42 3.98
N ALA A 23 -4.08 0.50 2.86
CA ALA A 23 -4.39 1.43 1.78
C ALA A 23 -5.24 0.76 0.70
N ARG A 24 -6.22 1.47 0.14
CA ARG A 24 -6.96 1.03 -1.04
C ARG A 24 -6.13 1.31 -2.30
N THR A 25 -6.04 0.32 -3.19
CA THR A 25 -5.34 0.42 -4.46
C THR A 25 -6.29 0.85 -5.58
N PRO A 26 -5.83 1.64 -6.57
CA PRO A 26 -6.65 2.05 -7.72
C PRO A 26 -6.87 0.93 -8.75
N VAL A 27 -6.15 -0.18 -8.59
CA VAL A 27 -6.22 -1.39 -9.41
C VAL A 27 -6.18 -2.62 -8.49
N ASP A 28 -6.30 -3.81 -9.07
CA ASP A 28 -6.13 -5.08 -8.37
C ASP A 28 -4.86 -5.10 -7.50
N ASP A 29 -4.97 -5.58 -6.26
CA ASP A 29 -3.91 -5.49 -5.27
C ASP A 29 -2.69 -6.35 -5.61
N THR A 30 -2.87 -7.45 -6.35
CA THR A 30 -1.75 -8.28 -6.82
C THR A 30 -1.01 -7.58 -7.96
N VAL A 31 -1.73 -6.91 -8.87
CA VAL A 31 -1.16 -6.09 -9.94
C VAL A 31 -0.40 -4.91 -9.36
N PHE A 32 -1.02 -4.18 -8.43
CA PHE A 32 -0.38 -3.04 -7.75
C PHE A 32 0.93 -3.46 -7.08
N THR A 33 0.91 -4.56 -6.33
CA THR A 33 2.08 -5.05 -5.60
C THR A 33 3.20 -5.48 -6.55
N ARG A 34 2.87 -6.19 -7.63
CA ARG A 34 3.83 -6.64 -8.64
C ARG A 34 4.51 -5.46 -9.33
N GLU A 35 3.71 -4.51 -9.83
CA GLU A 35 4.23 -3.37 -10.60
C GLU A 35 5.02 -2.40 -9.72
N LEU A 36 4.59 -2.19 -8.48
CA LEU A 36 5.34 -1.38 -7.52
C LEU A 36 6.73 -1.99 -7.24
N PHE A 37 6.82 -3.31 -7.08
CA PHE A 37 8.10 -3.97 -6.90
C PHE A 37 8.97 -3.87 -8.16
N GLU A 38 8.40 -4.16 -9.33
CA GLU A 38 9.12 -4.11 -10.61
C GLU A 38 9.70 -2.72 -10.93
N GLN A 39 8.92 -1.67 -10.70
CA GLN A 39 9.30 -0.31 -11.10
C GLN A 39 10.08 0.44 -10.00
N GLN A 40 9.75 0.20 -8.74
CA GLN A 40 10.25 1.00 -7.61
C GLN A 40 11.04 0.20 -6.58
N HIS A 41 11.10 -1.13 -6.72
CA HIS A 41 11.72 -2.04 -5.76
C HIS A 41 11.14 -1.88 -4.33
N VAL A 42 9.86 -1.52 -4.23
CA VAL A 42 9.14 -1.42 -2.95
C VAL A 42 8.22 -2.64 -2.82
N THR A 43 8.32 -3.33 -1.68
CA THR A 43 7.49 -4.51 -1.38
C THR A 43 6.34 -4.16 -0.45
N VAL A 44 5.15 -4.64 -0.78
CA VAL A 44 3.93 -4.55 0.03
C VAL A 44 3.22 -5.91 0.02
N VAL A 45 2.23 -6.10 0.89
CA VAL A 45 1.46 -7.36 0.91
C VAL A 45 0.08 -7.14 0.28
N PRO A 46 -0.31 -7.93 -0.75
CA PRO A 46 -1.67 -7.88 -1.30
C PRO A 46 -2.69 -8.20 -0.21
N GLY A 47 -3.71 -7.36 -0.12
CA GLY A 47 -4.73 -7.49 0.91
C GLY A 47 -5.58 -8.74 0.72
N SER A 48 -5.82 -9.15 -0.52
CA SER A 48 -6.54 -10.37 -0.87
C SER A 48 -5.91 -11.63 -0.28
N TYR A 49 -4.60 -11.62 0.00
CA TYR A 49 -3.88 -12.74 0.62
C TYR A 49 -4.07 -12.81 2.14
N LEU A 50 -4.58 -11.75 2.77
CA LEU A 50 -4.79 -11.65 4.22
C LEU A 50 -6.24 -11.94 4.63
N SER A 51 -7.09 -12.28 3.68
CA SER A 51 -8.51 -12.52 3.88
C SER A 51 -8.99 -13.71 3.05
N ARG A 52 -10.23 -14.12 3.29
CA ARG A 52 -10.91 -15.16 2.52
C ARG A 52 -12.17 -14.58 1.91
N GLU A 53 -12.56 -15.15 0.77
CA GLU A 53 -13.85 -14.83 0.17
C GLU A 53 -14.99 -15.29 1.07
N VAL A 54 -15.97 -14.41 1.28
CA VAL A 54 -17.21 -14.66 1.99
C VAL A 54 -18.33 -14.04 1.16
N ASP A 55 -19.35 -14.83 0.83
CA ASP A 55 -20.50 -14.40 0.02
C ASP A 55 -20.12 -13.76 -1.34
N GLY A 56 -19.03 -14.24 -1.96
CA GLY A 56 -18.53 -13.74 -3.24
C GLY A 56 -17.66 -12.48 -3.14
N GLU A 57 -17.36 -12.00 -1.93
CA GLU A 57 -16.53 -10.82 -1.71
C GLU A 57 -15.30 -11.15 -0.86
N ASN A 58 -14.13 -10.67 -1.29
CA ASN A 58 -12.90 -10.72 -0.49
C ASN A 58 -12.68 -9.34 0.16
N PRO A 59 -12.75 -9.21 1.50
CA PRO A 59 -12.65 -7.92 2.18
C PRO A 59 -11.27 -7.26 2.07
N GLY A 60 -10.25 -8.02 1.67
CA GLY A 60 -8.90 -7.52 1.39
C GLY A 60 -8.64 -7.19 -0.08
N ALA A 61 -9.55 -7.50 -1.00
CA ALA A 61 -9.38 -7.16 -2.41
C ALA A 61 -9.22 -5.65 -2.61
N ASN A 62 -8.38 -5.26 -3.58
CA ASN A 62 -8.06 -3.87 -3.90
C ASN A 62 -7.50 -3.08 -2.70
N ARG A 63 -6.76 -3.76 -1.83
CA ARG A 63 -6.04 -3.13 -0.72
C ARG A 63 -4.65 -3.71 -0.57
N VAL A 64 -3.73 -2.95 0.02
CA VAL A 64 -2.39 -3.41 0.37
C VAL A 64 -2.06 -3.08 1.81
N ARG A 65 -1.33 -4.00 2.46
CA ARG A 65 -0.76 -3.80 3.79
C ARG A 65 0.69 -3.33 3.68
N MET A 66 0.98 -2.18 4.27
CA MET A 66 2.34 -1.63 4.39
C MET A 66 2.75 -1.61 5.86
N ALA A 67 3.95 -2.11 6.20
CA ALA A 67 4.45 -2.13 7.56
C ALA A 67 5.51 -1.04 7.77
N LEU A 68 5.24 -0.07 8.65
CA LEU A 68 6.16 1.02 8.96
C LEU A 68 7.12 0.63 10.11
N VAL A 69 7.90 -0.43 9.87
CA VAL A 69 8.83 -1.01 10.88
C VAL A 69 10.30 -0.79 10.55
N ALA A 70 10.61 -0.40 9.31
CA ALA A 70 11.96 0.00 8.90
C ALA A 70 12.32 1.38 9.50
N PRO A 71 13.60 1.78 9.47
CA PRO A 71 14.01 3.14 9.83
C PRO A 71 13.17 4.20 9.12
N LEU A 72 12.95 5.34 9.80
CA LEU A 72 12.07 6.40 9.29
C LEU A 72 12.47 6.90 7.90
N ALA A 73 13.78 7.03 7.64
CA ALA A 73 14.29 7.48 6.35
C ALA A 73 13.89 6.52 5.21
N GLU A 74 14.02 5.21 5.42
CA GLU A 74 13.61 4.19 4.45
C GLU A 74 12.10 4.19 4.24
N CYS A 75 11.30 4.36 5.31
CA CYS A 75 9.85 4.48 5.19
C CYS A 75 9.43 5.72 4.38
N VAL A 76 10.15 6.85 4.56
CA VAL A 76 9.91 8.08 3.81
C VAL A 76 10.27 7.91 2.34
N GLU A 77 11.43 7.33 2.05
CA GLU A 77 11.86 7.03 0.68
C GLU A 77 10.88 6.10 -0.05
N ALA A 78 10.43 5.03 0.62
CA ALA A 78 9.43 4.13 0.07
C ALA A 78 8.10 4.85 -0.24
N ALA A 79 7.67 5.77 0.62
CA ALA A 79 6.46 6.56 0.39
C ALA A 79 6.59 7.50 -0.82
N GLU A 80 7.76 8.12 -1.02
CA GLU A 80 8.04 8.96 -2.18
C GLU A 80 8.02 8.13 -3.48
N ARG A 81 8.64 6.95 -3.48
CA ARG A 81 8.61 6.04 -4.62
C ARG A 81 7.20 5.55 -4.96
N ILE A 82 6.38 5.24 -3.95
CA ILE A 82 4.97 4.88 -4.14
C ILE A 82 4.21 6.04 -4.80
N ARG A 83 4.40 7.27 -4.30
CA ARG A 83 3.78 8.47 -4.88
C ARG A 83 4.20 8.67 -6.33
N ASP A 84 5.48 8.50 -6.65
CA ASP A 84 6.00 8.71 -8.00
C ASP A 84 5.48 7.65 -8.97
N TYR A 85 5.39 6.38 -8.54
CA TYR A 85 4.71 5.31 -9.29
C TYR A 85 3.24 5.63 -9.58
N LEU A 86 2.51 6.13 -8.59
CA LEU A 86 1.09 6.51 -8.74
C LEU A 86 0.89 7.69 -9.69
N ARG A 87 1.84 8.63 -9.73
CA ARG A 87 1.79 9.81 -10.62
C ARG A 87 2.23 9.52 -12.05
N ALA A 88 3.01 8.46 -12.25
CA ALA A 88 3.47 8.04 -13.58
C ALA A 88 2.45 7.16 -14.33
N ARG A 89 1.38 6.72 -13.65
CA ARG A 89 0.22 6.05 -14.26
C ARG A 89 -0.78 7.05 -14.80
#